data_AF-A0A0L8HQJ0-F1
#
_entry.id   AF-A0A0L8HQJ0-F1
#
_cell.length_a   1.000
_cell.length_b   1.000
_cell.length_c   1.000
_cell.angle_alpha   90.00
_cell.angle_beta   90.00
_cell.angle_gamma   90.00
#
_symmetry.space_group_name_H-M   'P 1'
#
loop_
_entity.id
_entity.type
_entity.pdbx_description
1 polymer ?
#
loop_
_entity_poly.entity_id
_entity_poly.type
_entity_poly.pdbx_seq_one_letter_code
_entity_poly.pdbx_strand_id
1 'polypeptide(L)'
;MKYNNLVVNLLGALSENGRIQKLSGVINAFETIMSSHRGEVPCTVTTAKQLDAATLKELQAALQLFLNKKEKLILETKVDPTIIGGMLVNIGDKFVDMSMSTKIRTYTNLIKQAV
;
A
#
# COMPACT_ATOMS: atom_id res chain seq x y z
N MET A 1 -25.89 2.92 -23.38
CA MET A 1 -24.92 2.63 -22.30
C MET A 1 -25.22 1.23 -21.77
N LYS A 2 -24.31 0.26 -21.92
CA LYS A 2 -24.53 -1.12 -21.46
C LYS A 2 -24.17 -1.21 -19.98
N TYR A 3 -25.16 -1.38 -19.11
CA TYR A 3 -24.96 -1.67 -17.70
C TYR A 3 -25.24 -3.15 -17.43
N ASN A 4 -24.45 -3.76 -16.55
CA ASN A 4 -24.68 -5.14 -16.11
C ASN A 4 -25.91 -5.16 -15.18
N ASN A 5 -26.80 -6.14 -15.36
CA ASN A 5 -28.01 -6.30 -14.56
C ASN A 5 -27.73 -6.39 -13.06
N LEU A 6 -26.56 -6.93 -12.68
CA LEU A 6 -26.12 -7.00 -11.27
C LEU A 6 -25.92 -5.60 -10.65
N VAL A 7 -25.40 -4.64 -11.42
CA VAL A 7 -25.16 -3.27 -10.93
C VAL A 7 -26.48 -2.52 -10.77
N VAL A 8 -27.42 -2.74 -11.69
CA VAL A 8 -28.77 -2.14 -11.61
C VAL A 8 -29.52 -2.65 -10.38
N ASN A 9 -29.48 -3.96 -10.12
CA ASN A 9 -30.09 -4.55 -8.93
C ASN A 9 -29.44 -4.06 -7.63
N LEU A 10 -28.11 -3.91 -7.60
CA LEU A 10 -27.41 -3.34 -6.46
C LEU A 10 -27.84 -1.89 -6.19
N LEU A 11 -27.91 -1.05 -7.23
CA LEU A 11 -28.37 0.33 -7.10
C LEU A 11 -29.84 0.40 -6.65
N GLY A 12 -30.70 -0.46 -7.20
CA GLY A 12 -32.10 -0.59 -6.80
C GLY A 12 -32.24 -0.91 -5.32
N ALA A 13 -31.57 -1.98 -4.86
CA ALA A 13 -31.58 -2.37 -3.45
C ALA A 13 -31.00 -1.30 -2.51
N LEU A 14 -29.95 -0.58 -2.93
CA LEU A 14 -29.39 0.53 -2.16
C LEU A 14 -30.36 1.71 -2.07
N SER A 15 -31.09 1.99 -3.15
CA SER A 15 -32.09 3.06 -3.21
C SER A 15 -33.31 2.74 -2.36
N GLU A 16 -33.85 1.52 -2.46
CA GLU A 16 -35.00 1.05 -1.66
C GLU A 16 -34.71 1.08 -0.16
N ASN A 17 -33.48 0.77 0.25
CA ASN A 17 -33.06 0.82 1.65
C ASN A 17 -32.63 2.23 2.11
N GLY A 18 -32.70 3.25 1.25
CA GLY A 18 -32.25 4.62 1.56
C GLY A 18 -30.75 4.76 1.79
N ARG A 19 -29.93 3.79 1.36
CA ARG A 19 -28.49 3.71 1.60
C ARG A 19 -27.64 4.19 0.42
N ILE A 20 -28.23 4.93 -0.51
CA ILE A 20 -27.54 5.41 -1.72
C ILE A 20 -26.29 6.25 -1.40
N GLN A 21 -26.29 6.95 -0.26
CA GLN A 21 -25.11 7.71 0.20
C GLN A 21 -23.90 6.83 0.52
N LYS A 22 -24.10 5.53 0.78
CA LYS A 22 -23.02 4.56 1.02
C LYS A 22 -22.43 3.96 -0.25
N LEU A 23 -22.93 4.33 -1.43
CA LEU A 23 -22.48 3.80 -2.72
C LEU A 23 -20.96 3.97 -2.89
N SER A 24 -20.39 5.11 -2.52
CA SER A 24 -18.95 5.36 -2.56
C SER A 24 -18.15 4.35 -1.71
N GLY A 25 -18.66 4.03 -0.51
CA GLY A 25 -18.05 3.03 0.36
C GLY A 25 -18.13 1.61 -0.22
N VAL A 26 -19.25 1.26 -0.87
CA VAL A 26 -19.42 -0.04 -1.54
C VAL A 26 -18.45 -0.17 -2.71
N ILE A 27 -18.26 0.89 -3.50
CA ILE A 27 -17.29 0.92 -4.60
C ILE A 27 -15.87 0.68 -4.07
N ASN A 28 -15.44 1.43 -3.05
CA ASN A 28 -14.10 1.26 -2.45
C ASN A 28 -13.90 -0.16 -1.88
N ALA A 29 -14.90 -0.71 -1.22
CA ALA A 29 -14.83 -2.07 -0.70
C ALA A 29 -14.72 -3.10 -1.83
N PHE A 30 -15.48 -2.91 -2.92
CA PHE A 30 -15.41 -3.77 -4.09
C PHE A 30 -14.05 -3.69 -4.78
N GLU A 31 -13.46 -2.49 -4.92
CA GLU A 31 -12.10 -2.33 -5.42
C GLU A 31 -11.09 -3.07 -4.55
N THR A 32 -11.18 -2.93 -3.22
CA THR A 32 -10.30 -3.63 -2.28
C THR A 32 -10.40 -5.16 -2.45
N ILE A 33 -11.62 -5.70 -2.50
CA ILE A 33 -11.85 -7.14 -2.71
C ILE A 33 -11.33 -7.60 -4.07
N MET A 34 -11.54 -6.79 -5.12
CA MET A 34 -11.07 -7.10 -6.47
C MET A 34 -9.54 -7.06 -6.58
N SER A 35 -8.88 -6.12 -5.92
CA SER A 35 -7.41 -6.07 -5.83
C SER A 35 -6.88 -7.32 -5.12
N SER A 36 -7.47 -7.72 -3.99
CA SER A 36 -7.10 -8.98 -3.31
C SER A 36 -7.34 -10.21 -4.20
N HIS A 37 -8.47 -10.28 -4.92
CA HIS A 37 -8.79 -11.39 -5.81
C HIS A 37 -7.85 -11.47 -7.03
N ARG A 38 -7.35 -10.33 -7.52
CA ARG A 38 -6.33 -10.27 -8.58
C ARG A 38 -4.93 -10.62 -8.09
N GLY A 39 -4.75 -10.81 -6.78
CA GLY A 39 -3.42 -10.93 -6.17
C GLY A 39 -2.62 -9.63 -6.29
N GLU A 40 -3.29 -8.49 -6.39
CA GLU A 40 -2.62 -7.20 -6.39
C GLU A 40 -2.29 -6.82 -4.95
N VAL A 41 -0.99 -6.77 -4.62
CA VAL A 41 -0.55 -6.35 -3.30
C VAL A 41 -0.13 -4.89 -3.39
N PRO A 42 -0.85 -3.97 -2.72
CA PRO A 42 -0.45 -2.57 -2.68
C PRO A 42 0.85 -2.46 -1.90
N CYS A 43 1.86 -1.85 -2.52
CA CYS A 43 3.12 -1.53 -1.89
C CYS A 43 3.35 -0.03 -1.90
N THR A 44 3.35 0.57 -0.71
CA THR A 44 3.67 1.98 -0.55
C THR A 44 5.11 2.12 -0.09
N VAL A 45 5.94 2.74 -0.93
CA VAL A 45 7.35 3.01 -0.64
C VAL A 45 7.50 4.49 -0.35
N THR A 46 7.81 4.82 0.90
CA THR A 46 8.04 6.21 1.34
C THR A 46 9.53 6.45 1.49
N THR A 47 10.05 7.48 0.81
CA THR A 47 11.49 7.79 0.76
C THR A 47 11.77 9.26 1.02
N ALA A 48 12.96 9.52 1.56
CA ALA A 48 13.44 10.88 1.82
C ALA A 48 13.69 11.71 0.54
N LYS A 49 14.04 11.03 -0.56
CA LYS A 49 14.37 11.65 -1.84
C LYS A 49 13.72 10.85 -2.97
N GLN A 50 13.37 11.53 -4.05
CA GLN A 50 12.83 10.89 -5.25
C GLN A 50 13.76 9.76 -5.72
N LEU A 51 13.21 8.55 -5.89
CA LEU A 51 14.00 7.40 -6.34
C LEU A 51 14.35 7.57 -7.82
N ASP A 52 15.58 7.19 -8.16
CA ASP A 52 16.02 7.08 -9.54
C ASP A 52 15.42 5.82 -10.20
N ALA A 53 15.29 5.85 -11.53
CA ALA A 53 14.65 4.77 -12.30
C ALA A 53 15.39 3.43 -12.18
N ALA A 54 16.72 3.46 -12.02
CA ALA A 54 17.53 2.28 -11.75
C ALA A 54 17.18 1.64 -10.40
N THR A 55 17.08 2.47 -9.35
CA THR A 55 16.76 2.01 -7.99
C THR A 55 15.33 1.49 -7.89
N LEU A 56 14.37 2.08 -8.63
CA LEU A 56 13.01 1.57 -8.72
C LEU A 56 12.94 0.16 -9.31
N LYS A 57 13.75 -0.12 -10.34
CA LYS A 57 13.82 -1.44 -10.97
C LYS A 57 14.38 -2.50 -10.02
N GLU A 58 15.47 -2.18 -9.33
CA GLU A 58 16.06 -3.07 -8.33
C GLU A 58 15.10 -3.32 -7.17
N LEU A 59 14.40 -2.28 -6.71
CA LEU A 59 13.42 -2.38 -5.65
C LEU A 59 12.22 -3.22 -6.07
N GLN A 60 11.73 -3.04 -7.30
CA GLN A 60 10.66 -3.88 -7.85
C GLN A 60 11.08 -5.35 -7.93
N ALA A 61 12.32 -5.64 -8.38
CA ALA A 61 12.85 -7.00 -8.43
C ALA A 61 13.00 -7.62 -7.03
N ALA A 62 13.52 -6.86 -6.06
CA ALA A 62 13.66 -7.31 -4.68
C ALA A 62 12.28 -7.56 -4.04
N LEU A 63 11.33 -6.64 -4.19
CA LEU A 63 9.98 -6.79 -3.65
C LEU A 63 9.26 -7.99 -4.29
N GLN A 64 9.46 -8.23 -5.58
CA GLN A 64 8.89 -9.39 -6.27
C GLN A 64 9.43 -10.73 -5.74
N LEU A 65 10.61 -10.75 -5.12
CA LEU A 65 11.12 -11.93 -4.39
C LEU A 65 10.45 -12.12 -3.02
N PHE A 66 10.02 -11.03 -2.37
CA PHE A 66 9.28 -11.09 -1.11
C PHE A 66 7.78 -11.39 -1.28
N LEU A 67 7.26 -11.20 -2.49
CA LEU A 67 5.88 -11.48 -2.88
C LEU A 67 5.77 -12.88 -3.50
N ASN A 68 4.57 -13.48 -3.44
CA ASN A 68 4.37 -14.77 -4.10
C ASN A 68 4.41 -14.61 -5.62
N LYS A 69 4.94 -15.59 -6.36
CA LYS A 69 5.11 -15.57 -7.85
C LYS A 69 3.85 -15.22 -8.69
N LYS A 70 2.66 -15.18 -8.09
CA LYS A 70 1.39 -14.85 -8.75
C LYS A 70 0.82 -13.48 -8.36
N GLU A 71 1.48 -12.74 -7.48
CA GLU A 71 1.01 -11.45 -6.99
C GLU A 71 1.60 -10.32 -7.84
N LYS A 72 0.74 -9.38 -8.24
CA LYS A 72 1.13 -8.21 -9.02
C LYS A 72 1.33 -7.03 -8.09
N LEU A 73 2.54 -6.51 -8.03
CA LEU A 73 2.86 -5.38 -7.17
C LEU A 73 2.31 -4.08 -7.74
N ILE A 74 1.48 -3.37 -6.97
CA ILE A 74 1.11 -1.98 -7.27
C ILE A 74 2.02 -1.09 -6.41
N LEU A 75 3.00 -0.47 -7.05
CA LEU A 75 3.95 0.43 -6.40
C LEU A 75 3.38 1.85 -6.34
N GLU A 76 3.14 2.34 -5.13
CA GLU A 76 2.92 3.75 -4.85
C GLU A 76 4.17 4.34 -4.19
N THR A 77 4.81 5.30 -4.85
CA THR A 77 5.97 6.00 -4.30
C THR A 77 5.53 7.31 -3.66
N LYS A 78 5.87 7.51 -2.38
CA LYS A 78 5.67 8.76 -1.65
C LYS A 78 7.03 9.33 -1.26
N VAL A 79 7.18 10.66 -1.37
CA VAL A 79 8.39 11.36 -0.94
C VAL A 79 8.04 12.13 0.32
N ASP A 80 8.70 11.81 1.42
CA ASP A 80 8.55 12.52 2.69
C ASP A 80 9.94 13.03 3.15
N PRO A 81 10.20 14.34 3.05
CA PRO A 81 11.49 14.93 3.41
C PRO A 81 11.73 14.97 4.93
N THR A 82 10.75 14.61 5.76
CA THR A 82 10.96 14.48 7.22
C THR A 82 11.81 13.25 7.58
N ILE A 83 11.93 12.30 6.66
CA ILE A 83 12.81 11.14 6.80
C ILE A 83 14.25 11.59 6.56
N ILE A 84 15.07 11.59 7.61
CA ILE A 84 16.48 12.02 7.57
C ILE A 84 17.33 11.13 6.63
N GLY A 85 16.86 9.92 6.33
CA GLY A 85 17.39 9.02 5.31
C GLY A 85 16.79 7.62 5.43
N GLY A 86 16.88 6.82 4.35
CA GLY A 86 16.34 5.45 4.28
C GLY A 86 14.99 5.34 3.57
N MET A 87 14.37 4.17 3.68
CA MET A 87 13.08 3.85 3.03
C MET A 87 12.14 3.17 4.03
N LEU A 88 10.87 3.54 3.96
CA LEU A 88 9.76 2.80 4.59
C LEU A 88 8.99 2.07 3.49
N VAL A 89 8.79 0.77 3.66
CA VAL A 89 8.09 -0.07 2.70
C VAL A 89 6.91 -0.73 3.39
N ASN A 90 5.71 -0.44 2.91
CA ASN A 90 4.46 -1.06 3.37
C ASN A 90 3.99 -2.02 2.28
N ILE A 91 3.97 -3.32 2.54
CA ILE A 91 3.55 -4.36 1.60
C ILE A 91 2.33 -5.07 2.19
N GLY A 92 1.12 -4.67 1.79
CA GLY A 92 -0.11 -5.17 2.43
C GLY A 92 -0.06 -4.98 3.95
N ASP A 93 0.00 -6.09 4.70
CA ASP A 93 0.07 -6.11 6.16
C ASP A 93 1.51 -6.06 6.73
N LYS A 94 2.54 -6.11 5.88
CA LYS A 94 3.94 -6.11 6.32
C LYS A 94 4.51 -4.71 6.25
N PHE A 95 4.94 -4.21 7.40
CA PHE A 95 5.64 -2.95 7.55
C PHE A 95 7.13 -3.19 7.70
N VAL A 96 7.94 -2.65 6.78
CA VAL A 96 9.41 -2.70 6.84
C VAL A 96 9.94 -1.29 6.90
N ASP A 97 10.45 -0.90 8.07
CA ASP A 97 11.09 0.40 8.28
C ASP A 97 12.62 0.23 8.28
N MET A 98 13.26 0.79 7.26
CA MET A 98 14.71 0.88 7.15
C MET A 98 15.20 2.33 7.23
N SER A 99 14.43 3.20 7.90
CA SER A 99 14.82 4.59 8.10
C SER A 99 16.04 4.72 9.02
N MET A 100 16.92 5.65 8.68
CA MET A 100 18.10 5.98 9.48
C MET A 100 17.70 6.51 10.86
N SER A 101 16.55 7.19 10.95
CA SER A 101 15.96 7.66 12.21
C SER A 101 15.73 6.51 13.19
N THR A 102 15.16 5.39 12.71
CA THR A 102 14.92 4.20 13.55
C THR A 102 16.24 3.55 13.98
N LYS A 103 17.24 3.46 13.08
CA LYS A 103 18.58 2.96 13.45
C LYS A 103 19.23 3.80 14.55
N ILE A 104 19.26 5.12 14.41
CA ILE A 104 19.84 6.03 15.42
C ILE A 104 19.12 5.90 16.76
N ARG A 105 17.78 5.78 16.72
CA ARG A 105 16.96 5.59 17.94
C ARG A 105 17.28 4.27 18.63
N THR A 106 17.45 3.18 17.88
CA THR A 106 17.86 1.88 18.43
C THR A 106 19.24 1.96 19.07
N TYR A 107 20.24 2.56 18.41
CA TYR A 107 21.57 2.76 19.00
C TYR A 107 21.53 3.60 20.28
N THR A 108 20.76 4.70 20.27
CA THR A 108 20.61 5.57 21.46
C THR A 108 19.96 4.82 22.63
N ASN A 109 18.96 3.98 22.36
CA ASN A 109 18.31 3.16 23.38
C ASN A 109 19.24 2.10 23.94
N LEU A 110 20.03 1.43 23.10
CA LEU A 110 21.03 0.44 23.54
C LEU A 110 22.11 1.07 24.42
N ILE A 111 22.60 2.26 24.05
CA ILE A 111 23.58 3.00 24.85
C ILE A 111 22.98 3.44 26.19
N LYS A 112 21.70 3.85 26.22
CA LYS A 112 21.01 4.24 27.46
C LYS A 112 20.67 3.06 28.39
N GLN A 113 20.47 1.85 27.86
CA GLN A 113 20.23 0.65 28.67
C GLN A 113 21.52 0.04 29.23
N ALA A 114 22.67 0.36 28.63
CA ALA A 114 23.98 -0.12 29.07
C ALA A 114 24.63 0.78 30.15
N VAL A 115 23.92 1.78 30.65
CA VAL A 115 24.33 2.68 31.76
C VAL A 115 23.42 2.50 32.96
#